data_AF-W1WE90-F1
#
_entry.id   AF-W1WE90-F1
#
_cell.length_a   1.000
_cell.length_b   1.000
_cell.length_c   1.000
_cell.angle_alpha   90.00
_cell.angle_beta   90.00
_cell.angle_gamma   90.00
#
_symmetry.space_group_name_H-M   'P 1'
#
loop_
_entity.id
_entity.type
_entity.pdbx_description
1 polymer ?
#
loop_
_entity_poly.entity_id
_entity_poly.type
_entity_poly.pdbx_seq_one_letter_code
_entity_poly.pdbx_strand_id
1 'polypeptide(L)' 'MNIYIFAIIGLIIGAILGWIAPLHIPASYSNYTSVAVLAALDAVFGGSRAALERTFDLSNFVIGFFSN' A
#
# COMPACT_ATOMS: atom_id res chain seq x y z
N MET A 1 -15.20 -16.47 6.83
CA MET A 1 -14.86 -15.60 5.69
C MET A 1 -13.34 -15.54 5.60
N ASN A 2 -12.73 -15.92 4.48
CA ASN A 2 -11.27 -16.02 4.38
C ASN A 2 -10.63 -14.62 4.32
N ILE A 3 -9.56 -14.37 5.07
CA ILE A 3 -8.86 -13.06 5.13
C ILE A 3 -8.45 -12.54 3.75
N TYR A 4 -8.13 -13.45 2.83
CA TYR A 4 -7.74 -13.17 1.45
C TYR A 4 -8.84 -12.46 0.63
N ILE A 5 -10.13 -12.66 0.97
CA ILE A 5 -11.23 -11.96 0.30
C ILE A 5 -11.12 -10.45 0.56
N PHE A 6 -10.81 -10.04 1.79
CA PHE A 6 -10.69 -8.62 2.14
C PHE A 6 -9.49 -7.97 1.46
N ALA A 7 -8.37 -8.69 1.34
CA ALA A 7 -7.19 -8.21 0.63
C ALA A 7 -7.45 -7.99 -0.87
N ILE A 8 -8.10 -8.96 -1.54
CA ILE A 8 -8.44 -8.85 -2.95
C ILE A 8 -9.46 -7.72 -3.18
N ILE A 9 -10.49 -7.60 -2.34
CA ILE A 9 -11.46 -6.51 -2.44
C ILE A 9 -10.78 -5.15 -2.26
N GLY A 10 -9.90 -5.02 -1.27
CA GLY A 10 -9.13 -3.80 -1.04
C GLY A 10 -8.27 -3.41 -2.25
N LEU A 11 -7.59 -4.39 -2.86
CA LEU A 11 -6.79 -4.18 -4.08
C LEU A 11 -7.66 -3.71 -5.26
N ILE A 12 -8.80 -4.36 -5.49
CA ILE A 12 -9.72 -3.99 -6.58
C ILE A 12 -10.27 -2.58 -6.34
N ILE A 13 -10.70 -2.25 -5.12
CA ILE A 13 -11.20 -0.92 -4.77
C ILE A 13 -10.10 0.13 -4.97
N GLY A 14 -8.89 -0.12 -4.46
CA GLY A 14 -7.76 0.81 -4.59
C GLY A 14 -7.38 1.05 -6.06
N ALA A 15 -7.36 0.00 -6.88
CA ALA A 15 -7.08 0.11 -8.31
C ALA A 15 -8.15 0.91 -9.06
N ILE A 16 -9.44 0.66 -8.77
CA ILE A 16 -10.55 1.42 -9.37
C ILE A 16 -10.47 2.89 -8.95
N LEU A 17 -10.25 3.17 -7.65
CA LEU A 17 -10.11 4.53 -7.13
C LEU A 17 -8.93 5.28 -7.76
N GLY A 18 -7.78 4.62 -7.91
CA GLY A 18 -6.62 5.20 -8.58
C GLY A 18 -6.86 5.46 -10.07
N TRP A 19 -7.61 4.59 -10.75
CA TRP A 19 -7.94 4.74 -12.17
C TRP A 19 -8.88 5.93 -12.43
N ILE A 20 -9.90 6.11 -11.58
CA ILE A 20 -10.87 7.22 -11.72
C ILE A 20 -10.33 8.54 -11.15
N ALA A 21 -9.29 8.51 -10.34
CA ALA A 21 -8.73 9.71 -9.74
C ALA A 21 -8.10 10.60 -10.82
N PRO A 22 -8.53 11.88 -10.96
CA PRO A 22 -7.99 12.81 -11.95
C PRO A 22 -6.64 13.39 -11.51
N LEU A 23 -5.72 12.54 -11.07
CA LEU A 23 -4.39 12.92 -10.58
C LEU A 23 -3.43 13.08 -11.77
N HIS A 24 -3.28 14.30 -12.26
CA HIS A 24 -2.21 14.65 -13.18
C HIS A 24 -0.93 14.87 -12.38
N ILE A 25 -0.03 13.89 -12.39
CA ILE A 25 1.28 13.98 -11.74
C ILE A 25 2.20 14.80 -12.66
N PRO A 26 2.66 16.00 -12.27
CA PRO A 26 3.60 16.77 -13.06
C PRO A 26 4.93 16.02 -13.19
N ALA A 27 5.65 16.18 -14.31
CA ALA A 27 6.91 15.48 -14.55
C ALA A 27 7.94 15.68 -13.41
N SER A 28 7.96 16.84 -12.77
CA SER A 28 8.82 17.14 -11.61
C SER A 28 8.54 16.26 -10.39
N TYR A 29 7.30 15.79 -10.22
CA TYR A 29 6.88 14.93 -9.10
C TYR A 29 6.82 13.44 -9.47
N SER A 30 7.14 13.08 -10.72
CA SER A 30 7.11 11.69 -11.17
C SER A 30 8.05 10.81 -10.35
N ASN A 31 9.26 11.29 -10.04
CA ASN A 31 10.22 10.53 -9.22
C ASN A 31 9.71 10.32 -7.80
N TYR A 32 9.15 11.36 -7.17
CA TYR A 32 8.57 11.27 -5.83
C TYR A 32 7.40 10.30 -5.78
N THR A 33 6.56 10.28 -6.82
CA THR A 33 5.42 9.37 -6.90
C THR A 33 5.88 7.91 -7.04
N SER A 34 6.90 7.64 -7.85
CA SER A 34 7.49 6.31 -7.95
C SER A 34 8.07 5.82 -6.62
N VAL A 35 8.76 6.69 -5.87
CA VAL A 35 9.29 6.36 -4.54
C VAL A 35 8.15 6.11 -3.56
N ALA A 36 7.10 6.93 -3.55
CA ALA A 36 5.94 6.73 -2.67
C ALA A 36 5.21 5.40 -2.94
N VAL A 37 5.09 5.00 -4.22
CA VAL A 37 4.52 3.68 -4.58
C VAL A 37 5.43 2.55 -4.11
N LEU A 38 6.74 2.69 -4.27
CA LEU A 38 7.70 1.69 -3.80
C LEU A 38 7.66 1.55 -2.27
N ALA A 39 7.59 2.66 -1.54
CA ALA A 39 7.45 2.71 -0.09
C ALA A 39 6.16 2.04 0.40
N ALA A 40 5.03 2.32 -0.25
CA ALA A 40 3.76 1.67 0.04
C ALA A 40 3.81 0.16 -0.21
N LEU A 41 4.47 -0.28 -1.29
CA LEU A 41 4.68 -1.71 -1.58
C LEU A 41 5.61 -2.39 -0.56
N ASP A 42 6.70 -1.72 -0.15
CA ASP A 42 7.61 -2.21 0.89
C ASP A 42 6.87 -2.46 2.21
N ALA A 43 6.03 -1.52 2.63
CA ALA A 43 5.19 -1.67 3.81
C ALA A 43 4.19 -2.84 3.69
N VAL A 44 3.55 -3.04 2.53
CA VAL A 44 2.62 -4.16 2.29
C VAL A 44 3.32 -5.51 2.38
N PHE A 45 4.50 -5.66 1.76
CA PHE A 45 5.27 -6.90 1.85
C PHE A 45 5.85 -7.12 3.25
N GLY A 46 6.35 -6.07 3.90
CA GLY A 46 6.80 -6.12 5.30
C GLY A 46 5.69 -6.52 6.27
N GLY A 47 4.49 -5.94 6.12
CA GLY A 47 3.31 -6.31 6.90
C GLY A 47 2.85 -7.74 6.65
N SER A 48 2.85 -8.18 5.39
CA SER A 48 2.53 -9.57 5.03
C SER A 48 3.50 -10.56 5.65
N ARG A 49 4.81 -10.25 5.64
CA ARG A 49 5.84 -11.04 6.30
C ARG A 49 5.64 -11.08 7.81
N ALA A 50 5.42 -9.94 8.46
CA ALA A 50 5.18 -9.88 9.90
C ALA A 50 3.92 -10.66 10.32
N ALA A 51 2.89 -10.69 9.45
CA ALA A 51 1.70 -11.51 9.68
C ALA A 51 2.01 -13.02 9.64
N LEU A 52 2.88 -13.47 8.73
CA LEU A 52 3.35 -14.86 8.67
C LEU A 52 4.23 -15.22 9.88
N GLU A 53 5.05 -14.28 10.34
CA GLU A 53 5.92 -14.43 11.52
C GLU A 53 5.17 -14.27 12.86
N ARG A 54 3.86 -13.96 12.84
CA ARG A 54 3.03 -13.66 14.02
C ARG A 54 3.53 -12.48 14.87
N THR A 55 4.25 -11.56 14.25
CA THR A 55 4.79 -10.33 14.86
C THR A 55 4.11 -9.06 14.32
N PHE A 56 2.98 -9.22 13.61
CA PHE A 56 2.27 -8.10 13.00
C PHE A 56 1.73 -7.13 14.04
N ASP A 57 2.13 -5.86 13.90
CA ASP A 57 1.62 -4.73 14.66
C ASP A 57 0.99 -3.72 13.68
N LEU A 58 -0.31 -3.43 13.90
CA LEU A 58 -1.07 -2.53 13.03
C LEU A 58 -0.53 -1.09 13.08
N SER A 59 -0.08 -0.63 14.24
CA SER A 59 0.42 0.73 14.40
C SER A 59 1.74 0.91 13.64
N ASN A 60 2.65 -0.06 13.76
CA ASN A 60 3.90 -0.06 13.00
C ASN A 60 3.67 -0.18 11.49
N PHE A 61 2.70 -0.99 11.07
CA PHE A 61 2.33 -1.09 9.66
C PHE A 61 1.82 0.24 9.09
N VAL A 62 0.88 0.91 9.77
CA VAL A 62 0.31 2.18 9.31
C VAL A 62 1.37 3.27 9.29
N ILE A 63 2.20 3.37 10.34
CA ILE A 63 3.29 4.35 10.39
C ILE A 63 4.29 4.09 9.26
N GLY A 64 4.70 2.83 9.07
CA GLY A 64 5.61 2.43 8.00
C GLY A 64 5.03 2.72 6.61
N PHE A 65 3.74 2.49 6.40
CA PHE A 65 3.09 2.73 5.11
C PHE A 65 3.09 4.21 4.69
N PHE A 66 2.99 5.14 5.64
CA PHE A 66 2.99 6.59 5.35
C PHE A 66 4.35 7.27 5.53
N SER A 67 5.30 6.65 6.24
CA SER A 67 6.57 7.26 6.63
C SER A 67 7.80 6.67 5.92
N ASN A 68 7.65 5.60 5.13
CA ASN A 68 8.70 5.03 4.28
C ASN A 68 8.93 5.94 3.05
#